data_AF-A0AAV0RS06-F1
#
_entry.id   AF-A0AAV0RS06-F1
#
_cell.length_a   1.000
_cell.length_b   1.000
_cell.length_c   1.000
_cell.angle_alpha   90.00
_cell.angle_beta   90.00
_cell.angle_gamma   90.00
#
_symmetry.space_group_name_H-M   'P 1'
#
loop_
_entity.id
_entity.type
_entity.pdbx_description
1 polymer ?
#
loop_
_entity_poly.entity_id
_entity_poly.type
_entity_poly.pdbx_seq_one_letter_code
_entity_poly.pdbx_strand_id
1 'polypeptide(L)'
;MRDWETSSGSEKHFISHVLAFFAASDGIVLENLGARFLNDVQVPEARAFYGFQIAMENIHSEMYSLLLETYIKDPSEKHRLFNAVENIPCVARMAKWALDWINRGKTNFFEKRVGEYQKAYVMSSLQDAGKNFVFNMDEEF
;
A
#
# COMPACT_ATOMS: atom_id res chain seq x y z
N MET A 1 -10.07 -27.06 -1.52
CA MET A 1 -8.92 -28.01 -1.52
C MET A 1 -8.98 -28.95 -2.72
N ARG A 2 -10.07 -29.70 -2.94
CA ARG A 2 -10.26 -30.56 -4.12
C ARG A 2 -9.92 -29.89 -5.46
N ASP A 3 -10.21 -28.62 -5.62
CA ASP A 3 -9.97 -27.83 -6.84
C ASP A 3 -8.46 -27.59 -7.07
N TRP A 4 -7.70 -27.35 -6.00
CA TRP A 4 -6.24 -27.28 -6.07
C TRP A 4 -5.65 -28.64 -6.45
N GLU A 5 -6.12 -29.73 -5.86
CA GLU A 5 -5.64 -31.07 -6.18
C GLU A 5 -5.87 -31.44 -7.66
N THR A 6 -7.04 -31.09 -8.20
CA THR A 6 -7.43 -31.35 -9.59
C THR A 6 -6.86 -30.36 -10.63
N SER A 7 -6.33 -29.21 -10.21
CA SER A 7 -5.71 -28.21 -11.11
C SER A 7 -4.49 -28.77 -11.85
N SER A 8 -4.24 -28.28 -13.08
CA SER A 8 -3.05 -28.63 -13.86
C SER A 8 -1.75 -28.15 -13.23
N GLY A 9 -0.62 -28.74 -13.64
CA GLY A 9 0.71 -28.30 -13.19
C GLY A 9 1.03 -26.84 -13.56
N SER A 10 0.54 -26.37 -14.71
CA SER A 10 0.66 -24.98 -15.15
C SER A 10 -0.14 -23.99 -14.30
N GLU A 11 -1.38 -24.34 -13.93
CA GLU A 11 -2.20 -23.51 -13.04
C GLU A 11 -1.61 -23.45 -11.64
N LYS A 12 -1.17 -24.60 -11.11
CA LYS A 12 -0.47 -24.69 -9.82
C LYS A 12 0.78 -23.80 -9.79
N HIS A 13 1.60 -23.88 -10.84
CA HIS A 13 2.79 -23.04 -10.98
C HIS A 13 2.47 -21.55 -11.05
N PHE A 14 1.48 -21.16 -11.87
CA PHE A 14 1.06 -19.76 -12.00
C PHE A 14 0.55 -19.21 -10.65
N ILE A 15 -0.41 -19.90 -10.03
CA ILE A 15 -1.02 -19.48 -8.76
C ILE A 15 0.02 -19.42 -7.64
N SER A 16 0.94 -20.40 -7.54
CA SER A 16 1.96 -20.38 -6.49
C SER A 16 2.92 -19.20 -6.62
N HIS A 17 3.31 -18.83 -7.84
CA HIS A 17 4.20 -17.68 -8.09
C HIS A 17 3.47 -16.34 -7.91
N VAL A 18 2.16 -16.28 -8.19
CA VAL A 18 1.31 -15.10 -7.91
C VAL A 18 1.14 -14.90 -6.39
N LEU A 19 0.84 -15.96 -5.63
CA LEU A 19 0.74 -15.88 -4.17
C LEU A 19 2.07 -15.49 -3.52
N ALA A 20 3.18 -16.09 -3.96
CA ALA A 20 4.53 -15.76 -3.50
C ALA A 20 4.94 -14.32 -3.84
N PHE A 21 4.49 -13.79 -4.99
CA PHE A 21 4.67 -12.40 -5.34
C PHE A 21 3.91 -11.46 -4.39
N PHE A 22 2.62 -11.73 -4.10
CA PHE A 22 1.83 -10.87 -3.22
C PHE A 22 2.32 -10.91 -1.77
N ALA A 23 2.60 -12.09 -1.22
CA ALA A 23 3.19 -12.23 0.12
C ALA A 23 4.51 -11.45 0.28
N ALA A 24 5.28 -11.28 -0.80
CA ALA A 24 6.49 -10.47 -0.83
C ALA A 24 6.22 -8.97 -1.07
N SER A 25 5.18 -8.59 -1.81
CA SER A 25 4.88 -7.19 -2.11
C SER A 25 4.36 -6.42 -0.91
N ASP A 26 3.56 -7.06 -0.06
CA ASP A 26 2.83 -6.38 1.00
C ASP A 26 3.78 -5.79 2.06
N GLY A 27 4.88 -6.48 2.37
CA GLY A 27 5.95 -5.94 3.22
C GLY A 27 6.65 -4.71 2.62
N ILE A 28 6.81 -4.63 1.30
CA ILE A 28 7.40 -3.48 0.60
C ILE A 28 6.43 -2.28 0.59
N VAL A 29 5.13 -2.56 0.45
CA VAL A 29 4.06 -1.55 0.57
C VAL A 29 4.00 -1.01 2.01
N LEU A 30 4.07 -1.89 3.02
CA LEU A 30 4.08 -1.55 4.44
C LEU A 30 5.24 -0.61 4.79
N GLU A 31 6.46 -0.93 4.32
CA GLU A 31 7.67 -0.12 4.52
C GLU A 31 7.49 1.28 3.91
N ASN A 32 6.93 1.39 2.69
CA ASN A 32 6.67 2.70 2.07
C ASN A 32 5.61 3.52 2.83
N LEU A 33 4.54 2.89 3.30
CA LEU A 33 3.50 3.58 4.07
C LEU A 33 4.00 4.05 5.43
N GLY A 34 4.70 3.19 6.16
CA GLY A 34 5.23 3.45 7.49
C GLY A 34 6.41 4.44 7.48
N ALA A 35 7.44 4.17 6.67
CA ALA A 35 8.66 4.97 6.66
C ALA A 35 8.51 6.31 5.92
N ARG A 36 7.58 6.41 4.95
CA ARG A 36 7.39 7.64 4.15
C ARG A 36 6.02 8.29 4.33
N PHE A 37 4.92 7.67 3.94
CA PHE A 37 3.64 8.40 3.88
C PHE A 37 3.13 8.87 5.26
N LEU A 38 3.33 8.10 6.33
CA LEU A 38 3.04 8.55 7.70
C LEU A 38 3.97 9.65 8.23
N ASN A 39 5.12 9.89 7.58
CA ASN A 39 6.03 10.98 7.93
C ASN A 39 5.81 12.22 7.06
N ASP A 40 5.60 12.02 5.75
CA ASP A 40 5.37 13.09 4.77
C ASP A 40 3.98 13.75 4.95
N VAL A 41 2.95 12.99 5.34
CA VAL A 41 1.57 13.49 5.46
C VAL A 41 1.21 13.85 6.90
N GLN A 42 0.96 15.14 7.10
CA GLN A 42 0.63 15.73 8.40
C GLN A 42 -0.89 15.88 8.66
N VAL A 43 -1.73 15.72 7.64
CA VAL A 43 -3.20 15.83 7.75
C VAL A 43 -3.78 14.67 8.57
N PRO A 44 -4.45 14.92 9.72
CA PRO A 44 -4.89 13.87 10.64
C PRO A 44 -5.79 12.80 10.02
N GLU A 45 -6.73 13.20 9.16
CA GLU A 45 -7.69 12.32 8.49
C GLU A 45 -6.98 11.35 7.53
N ALA A 46 -5.98 11.85 6.79
CA ALA A 46 -5.16 11.03 5.91
C ALA A 46 -4.24 10.08 6.70
N ARG A 47 -3.72 10.52 7.86
CA ARG A 47 -2.95 9.65 8.77
C ARG A 47 -3.81 8.52 9.35
N ALA A 48 -5.07 8.82 9.71
CA ALA A 48 -6.03 7.81 10.16
C ALA A 48 -6.30 6.77 9.05
N PHE A 49 -6.52 7.23 7.81
CA PHE A 49 -6.67 6.34 6.65
C PHE A 49 -5.44 5.44 6.43
N TYR A 50 -4.22 6.00 6.44
CA TYR A 50 -2.99 5.20 6.30
C TYR A 50 -2.79 4.22 7.45
N GLY A 51 -3.20 4.56 8.67
CA GLY A 51 -3.19 3.64 9.81
C GLY A 51 -4.09 2.42 9.60
N PHE A 52 -5.30 2.63 9.08
CA PHE A 52 -6.19 1.53 8.67
C PHE A 52 -5.63 0.73 7.49
N GLN A 53 -5.02 1.39 6.50
CA GLN A 53 -4.40 0.69 5.38
C GLN A 53 -3.27 -0.23 5.86
N ILE A 54 -2.36 0.25 6.71
CA ILE A 54 -1.28 -0.55 7.32
C ILE A 54 -1.84 -1.79 8.05
N ALA A 55 -2.95 -1.65 8.79
CA ALA A 55 -3.60 -2.77 9.43
C ALA A 55 -4.14 -3.80 8.42
N MET A 56 -4.73 -3.34 7.31
CA MET A 56 -5.22 -4.22 6.24
C MET A 56 -4.10 -4.92 5.47
N GLU A 57 -2.99 -4.24 5.14
CA GLU A 57 -1.87 -4.88 4.44
C GLU A 57 -1.21 -5.97 5.29
N ASN A 58 -1.17 -5.82 6.62
CA ASN A 58 -0.74 -6.90 7.53
C ASN A 58 -1.66 -8.12 7.44
N ILE A 59 -2.98 -7.92 7.37
CA ILE A 59 -3.97 -8.99 7.19
C ILE A 59 -3.82 -9.64 5.81
N HIS A 60 -3.53 -8.87 4.76
CA HIS A 60 -3.23 -9.39 3.42
C HIS A 60 -1.99 -10.29 3.44
N SER A 61 -0.90 -9.83 4.04
CA SER A 61 0.36 -10.58 4.18
C SER A 61 0.17 -11.91 4.93
N GLU A 62 -0.64 -11.92 5.99
CA GLU A 62 -0.99 -13.15 6.73
C GLU A 62 -1.86 -14.08 5.86
N MET A 63 -2.89 -13.54 5.19
CA MET A 63 -3.80 -14.29 4.33
C MET A 63 -3.07 -14.97 3.16
N TYR A 64 -2.17 -14.27 2.46
CA TYR A 64 -1.37 -14.86 1.38
C TYR A 64 -0.41 -15.92 1.90
N SER A 65 0.20 -15.72 3.07
CA SER A 65 1.06 -16.70 3.73
C SER A 65 0.28 -17.98 4.05
N LEU A 66 -0.90 -17.87 4.67
CA LEU A 66 -1.79 -18.99 4.98
C LEU A 66 -2.28 -19.74 3.73
N LEU A 67 -2.58 -19.03 2.63
CA LEU A 67 -2.91 -19.66 1.34
C LEU A 67 -1.71 -20.44 0.77
N LEU A 68 -0.51 -19.87 0.81
CA LEU A 68 0.72 -20.54 0.37
C LEU A 68 0.96 -21.81 1.19
N GLU A 69 0.80 -21.75 2.52
CA GLU A 69 0.90 -22.91 3.40
C GLU A 69 -0.18 -23.98 3.15
N THR A 70 -1.38 -23.54 2.80
CA THR A 70 -2.52 -24.41 2.53
C THR A 70 -2.34 -25.18 1.22
N TYR A 71 -1.80 -24.54 0.18
CA TYR A 71 -1.65 -25.14 -1.14
C TYR A 71 -0.32 -25.87 -1.35
N ILE A 72 0.79 -25.35 -0.81
CA ILE A 72 2.14 -25.91 -1.01
C ILE A 72 2.52 -26.83 0.15
N LYS A 73 2.49 -28.14 -0.12
CA LYS A 73 2.77 -29.19 0.88
C LYS A 73 4.25 -29.57 0.99
N ASP A 74 5.04 -29.40 -0.08
CA ASP A 74 6.49 -29.61 -0.03
C ASP A 74 7.15 -28.46 0.78
N PRO A 75 7.89 -28.76 1.86
CA PRO A 75 8.62 -27.75 2.62
C PRO A 75 9.68 -27.00 1.79
N SER A 76 10.27 -27.65 0.79
CA SER A 76 11.37 -27.10 -0.02
C SER A 76 10.85 -26.00 -0.95
N GLU A 77 9.82 -26.31 -1.73
CA GLU A 77 9.12 -25.35 -2.60
C GLU A 77 8.45 -24.24 -1.76
N LYS A 78 7.87 -24.58 -0.59
CA LYS A 78 7.34 -23.57 0.35
C LYS A 78 8.42 -22.56 0.75
N HIS A 79 9.60 -23.02 1.16
CA HIS A 79 10.71 -22.14 1.54
C HIS A 79 11.22 -21.29 0.36
N ARG A 80 11.31 -21.86 -0.85
CA ARG A 80 11.67 -21.15 -2.08
C ARG A 80 10.68 -20.03 -2.41
N LEU A 81 9.39 -20.26 -2.21
CA LEU A 81 8.31 -19.33 -2.49
C LEU A 81 8.18 -18.23 -1.42
N PHE A 82 8.37 -18.53 -0.13
CA PHE A 82 8.46 -17.47 0.89
C PHE A 82 9.65 -16.53 0.65
N ASN A 83 10.80 -17.09 0.27
CA ASN A 83 11.98 -16.31 -0.11
C ASN A 83 11.98 -15.93 -1.61
N ALA A 84 10.81 -15.62 -2.18
CA ALA A 84 10.65 -15.31 -3.60
C ALA A 84 11.46 -14.09 -4.07
N VAL A 85 11.67 -13.09 -3.21
CA VAL A 85 12.48 -11.90 -3.52
C VAL A 85 13.92 -12.27 -3.88
N GLU A 86 14.46 -13.34 -3.29
CA GLU A 86 15.81 -13.82 -3.54
C GLU A 86 15.83 -14.90 -4.64
N ASN A 87 14.86 -15.82 -4.60
CA ASN A 87 14.86 -17.04 -5.41
C ASN A 87 14.13 -16.91 -6.77
N ILE A 88 13.33 -15.86 -6.99
CA ILE A 88 12.50 -15.72 -8.19
C ILE A 88 12.87 -14.41 -8.91
N PRO A 89 13.61 -14.46 -10.04
CA PRO A 89 14.16 -13.27 -10.68
C PRO A 89 13.14 -12.20 -11.12
N CYS A 90 11.89 -12.55 -11.40
CA CYS A 90 10.87 -11.54 -11.70
C CYS A 90 10.41 -10.78 -10.45
N VAL A 91 10.23 -11.46 -9.32
CA VAL A 91 9.90 -10.86 -8.02
C VAL A 91 11.08 -10.00 -7.54
N ALA A 92 12.30 -10.52 -7.60
CA ALA A 92 13.54 -9.80 -7.28
C ALA A 92 13.65 -8.44 -8.02
N ARG A 93 13.39 -8.44 -9.35
CA ARG A 93 13.42 -7.21 -10.16
C ARG A 93 12.32 -6.23 -9.78
N MET A 94 11.12 -6.70 -9.45
CA MET A 94 10.01 -5.83 -9.07
C MET A 94 10.22 -5.24 -7.66
N ALA A 95 10.70 -6.05 -6.71
CA ALA A 95 11.09 -5.59 -5.38
C ALA A 95 12.18 -4.51 -5.47
N LYS A 96 13.23 -4.73 -6.27
CA LYS A 96 14.26 -3.71 -6.53
C LYS A 96 13.68 -2.43 -7.12
N TRP A 97 12.79 -2.54 -8.13
CA TRP A 97 12.14 -1.37 -8.73
C TRP A 97 11.31 -0.58 -7.71
N ALA A 98 10.54 -1.27 -6.86
CA ALA A 98 9.73 -0.63 -5.81
C ALA A 98 10.62 0.06 -4.76
N LEU A 99 11.66 -0.62 -4.26
CA LEU A 99 12.64 -0.04 -3.33
C LEU A 99 13.38 1.18 -3.94
N ASP A 100 13.72 1.14 -5.23
CA ASP A 100 14.27 2.29 -5.95
C ASP A 100 13.29 3.49 -5.93
N TRP A 101 11.98 3.28 -6.14
CA TRP A 101 10.98 4.35 -6.05
C TRP A 101 10.78 4.88 -4.63
N ILE A 102 10.78 4.00 -3.63
CA ILE A 102 10.69 4.36 -2.21
C ILE A 102 11.86 5.29 -1.85
N ASN A 103 13.09 4.93 -2.26
CA ASN A 103 14.29 5.72 -2.00
C ASN A 103 14.37 7.04 -2.81
N ARG A 104 13.93 7.04 -4.08
CA ARG A 104 13.98 8.23 -4.97
C ARG A 104 12.98 9.31 -4.60
N GLY A 105 11.87 8.96 -3.95
CA GLY A 105 10.68 9.82 -3.85
C GLY A 105 10.77 11.04 -2.91
N LYS A 106 11.94 11.38 -2.36
CA LYS A 106 12.21 12.59 -1.54
C LYS A 106 12.05 13.95 -2.30
N THR A 107 11.32 14.00 -3.41
CA THR A 107 11.68 14.93 -4.51
C THR A 107 10.52 15.51 -5.35
N ASN A 108 9.24 15.16 -5.14
CA ASN A 108 8.18 15.70 -6.02
C ASN A 108 6.73 15.68 -5.49
N PHE A 109 6.08 14.50 -5.43
CA PHE A 109 4.62 14.41 -5.62
C PHE A 109 3.79 15.02 -4.47
N PHE A 110 4.10 14.64 -3.23
CA PHE A 110 3.32 15.06 -2.06
C PHE A 110 3.59 16.51 -1.68
N GLU A 111 4.86 16.95 -1.65
CA GLU A 111 5.20 18.36 -1.42
C GLU A 111 4.51 19.29 -2.41
N LYS A 112 4.45 18.90 -3.69
CA LYS A 112 3.78 19.69 -4.73
C LYS A 112 2.27 19.78 -4.49
N ARG A 113 1.57 18.66 -4.29
CA ARG A 113 0.11 18.69 -4.08
C ARG A 113 -0.29 19.30 -2.73
N VAL A 114 0.40 19.00 -1.65
CA VAL A 114 0.14 19.62 -0.33
C VAL A 114 0.40 21.12 -0.39
N GLY A 115 1.47 21.55 -1.08
CA GLY A 115 1.74 22.97 -1.36
C GLY A 115 0.67 23.64 -2.24
N GLU A 116 0.09 22.92 -3.21
CA GLU A 116 -1.05 23.39 -4.02
C GLU A 116 -2.32 23.56 -3.15
N TYR A 117 -2.63 22.60 -2.26
CA TYR A 117 -3.77 22.72 -1.34
C TYR A 117 -3.59 23.84 -0.30
N GLN A 118 -2.40 23.97 0.31
CA GLN A 118 -2.10 25.09 1.22
C GLN A 118 -2.23 26.44 0.50
N LYS A 119 -1.71 26.56 -0.72
CA LYS A 119 -1.88 27.78 -1.53
C LYS A 119 -3.34 28.06 -1.83
N ALA A 120 -4.13 27.06 -2.21
CA ALA A 120 -5.56 27.24 -2.46
C ALA A 120 -6.31 27.75 -1.22
N TYR A 121 -6.03 27.18 -0.04
CA TYR A 121 -6.64 27.57 1.24
C TYR A 121 -6.22 28.98 1.72
N VAL A 122 -4.94 29.34 1.53
CA VAL A 122 -4.46 30.70 1.82
C VAL A 122 -5.05 31.72 0.84
N MET A 123 -5.20 31.36 -0.44
CA MET A 123 -5.80 32.24 -1.43
C MET A 123 -7.31 32.43 -1.21
N SER A 124 -8.05 31.40 -0.76
CA SER A 124 -9.47 31.57 -0.42
C SER A 124 -9.67 32.42 0.85
N SER A 125 -8.85 32.22 1.89
CA SER A 125 -8.94 33.03 3.11
C SER A 125 -8.55 34.51 2.90
N LEU A 126 -7.61 34.80 1.99
CA LEU A 126 -7.34 36.17 1.55
C LEU A 126 -8.50 36.80 0.75
N GLN A 127 -9.35 35.98 0.12
CA GLN A 127 -10.50 36.44 -0.66
C GLN A 127 -11.73 36.71 0.24
N ASP A 128 -11.90 35.96 1.34
CA ASP A 128 -12.97 36.17 2.32
C ASP A 128 -12.63 37.20 3.42
N ALA A 129 -11.36 37.57 3.61
CA ALA A 129 -10.94 38.61 4.57
C ALA A 129 -11.59 40.01 4.34
N GLY A 130 -12.31 40.21 3.22
CA GLY A 130 -13.09 41.40 2.92
C GLY A 130 -14.59 41.32 3.27
N LYS A 131 -15.10 40.19 3.80
CA LYS A 131 -16.52 40.02 4.15
C LYS A 131 -16.69 39.81 5.66
N ASN A 132 -17.41 40.74 6.30
CA ASN A 132 -17.87 40.54 7.67
C ASN A 132 -18.84 39.36 7.72
N PHE A 133 -18.44 38.27 8.38
CA PHE A 133 -19.25 37.07 8.53
C PHE A 133 -20.35 37.32 9.57
N VAL A 134 -21.56 37.67 9.11
CA VAL A 134 -22.75 37.77 9.96
C VAL A 134 -23.39 36.39 10.03
N PHE A 135 -23.35 35.78 11.22
CA PHE A 135 -23.99 34.50 11.48
C PHE A 135 -25.48 34.72 11.73
N ASN A 136 -26.34 34.24 10.84
CA ASN A 136 -27.80 34.30 10.99
C ASN A 136 -28.34 32.89 11.28
N MET A 137 -29.34 32.78 12.18
CA MET A 137 -29.87 31.48 12.65
C MET A 137 -31.23 31.09 12.05
N ASP A 138 -31.63 31.74 10.94
CA ASP A 138 -32.97 31.60 10.35
C ASP A 138 -33.06 30.51 9.26
N GLU A 139 -32.42 29.35 9.45
CA GLU A 139 -32.69 28.15 8.63
C GLU A 139 -33.54 27.16 9.45
N GLU A 140 -34.83 27.08 9.13
CA GLU A 140 -35.77 26.08 9.65
C GLU A 140 -35.43 24.67 9.10
N PHE A 141 -35.73 23.65 9.91
CA PHE A 141 -35.46 22.22 9.65
C PHE A 141 -36.30 21.61 8.51
#